data_AF-S7Q104-F1
#
_entry.id   AF-S7Q104-F1
#
_cell.length_a   1.000
_cell.length_b   1.000
_cell.length_c   1.000
_cell.angle_alpha   90.00
_cell.angle_beta   90.00
_cell.angle_gamma   90.00
#
_symmetry.space_group_name_H-M   'P 1'
#
loop_
_entity.id
_entity.type
_entity.pdbx_description
1 polymer ?
#
loop_
_entity_poly.entity_id
_entity_poly.type
_entity_poly.pdbx_seq_one_letter_code
_entity_poly.pdbx_strand_id
1 'polypeptide(L)' 'GAESITTYTFNTHKAQHTFCKRCGVQSFYTPRSNPGGFGIAPHCLDEGTVRSMVIEEFNGSDWEKAMKEHKTIKNMSKE' A
#
# COMPACT_ATOMS: atom_id res chain seq x y z
N GLY A 1 1.67 4.43 20.75
CA GLY A 1 1.33 4.02 19.38
C GLY A 1 2.29 2.96 18.86
N ALA A 2 3.57 3.30 18.71
CA ALA A 2 4.59 2.44 18.12
C ALA A 2 4.72 1.06 18.79
N GLU A 3 4.56 0.97 20.11
CA GLU A 3 4.59 -0.28 20.89
C GLU A 3 3.47 -1.28 20.51
N SER A 4 2.41 -0.76 19.89
CA SER A 4 1.25 -1.51 19.43
C SER A 4 1.34 -1.90 17.94
N ILE A 5 2.34 -1.39 17.22
CA ILE A 5 2.59 -1.73 15.82
C ILE A 5 3.36 -3.04 15.74
N THR A 6 2.98 -3.88 14.79
CA THR A 6 3.69 -5.10 14.44
C THR A 6 3.80 -5.21 12.92
N THR A 7 4.77 -5.99 12.45
CA THR A 7 5.01 -6.20 11.02
C THR A 7 4.98 -7.70 10.73
N TYR A 8 4.11 -8.06 9.79
CA TYR A 8 4.05 -9.40 9.22
C TYR A 8 4.70 -9.41 7.83
N THR A 9 5.45 -10.47 7.54
CA THR A 9 6.09 -10.68 6.23
C THR A 9 5.94 -12.15 5.83
N PHE A 10 5.87 -12.42 4.53
CA PHE A 10 5.79 -13.79 4.00
C PHE A 10 6.46 -13.89 2.62
N ASN A 11 6.60 -15.11 2.12
CA ASN A 11 7.20 -15.43 0.82
C ASN A 11 8.62 -14.84 0.67
N THR A 12 8.80 -13.78 -0.11
CA THR A 12 10.11 -13.14 -0.33
C THR A 12 10.52 -12.22 0.80
N HIS A 13 9.64 -12.00 1.79
CA HIS A 13 9.83 -11.07 2.91
C HIS A 13 10.06 -9.60 2.51
N LYS A 14 9.86 -9.25 1.22
CA LYS A 14 9.99 -7.88 0.71
C LYS A 14 8.80 -7.00 1.08
N ALA A 15 7.59 -7.55 1.03
CA ALA A 15 6.42 -6.84 1.53
C ALA A 15 6.43 -6.83 3.06
N GLN A 16 6.23 -5.65 3.65
CA GLN A 16 6.12 -5.48 5.10
C GLN A 16 4.71 -5.01 5.43
N HIS A 17 3.88 -5.94 5.90
CA HIS A 17 2.51 -5.67 6.31
C HIS A 17 2.53 -5.14 7.74
N THR A 18 2.61 -3.82 7.88
CA THR A 18 2.62 -3.16 9.18
C THR A 18 1.20 -2.83 9.62
N PHE A 19 0.84 -3.17 10.86
CA PHE A 19 -0.52 -2.93 11.39
C PHE A 19 -0.52 -2.87 12.92
N CYS A 20 -1.60 -2.36 13.49
CA CYS A 20 -1.80 -2.34 14.93
C CYS A 20 -2.19 -3.73 15.44
N LYS A 21 -1.39 -4.35 16.31
CA LYS A 21 -1.66 -5.66 16.90
C LYS A 21 -2.85 -5.67 17.88
N ARG A 22 -3.36 -4.49 18.27
CA ARG A 22 -4.51 -4.36 19.18
C ARG A 22 -5.84 -4.30 18.45
N CYS A 23 -5.93 -3.53 17.35
CA CYS A 23 -7.18 -3.30 16.62
C CYS A 23 -7.17 -3.82 15.17
N GLY A 24 -6.04 -4.30 14.66
CA GLY A 24 -5.90 -4.84 13.31
C GLY A 24 -5.75 -3.80 12.19
N VAL A 25 -5.89 -2.50 12.48
CA VAL A 25 -5.81 -1.45 11.46
C VAL A 25 -4.40 -1.37 10.84
N GLN A 26 -4.35 -1.45 9.51
CA GLN A 26 -3.15 -1.25 8.69
C GLN A 26 -3.17 0.17 8.12
N SER A 27 -2.61 1.13 8.86
CA SER A 27 -2.53 2.53 8.40
C SER A 27 -1.50 2.73 7.29
N PHE A 28 -0.44 1.91 7.27
CA PHE A 28 0.57 1.91 6.23
C PHE A 28 1.24 0.55 6.06
N TYR A 29 1.85 0.31 4.91
CA TYR A 29 2.65 -0.88 4.64
C TYR A 29 3.73 -0.62 3.59
N THR A 30 4.77 -1.45 3.56
CA THR A 30 5.79 -1.41 2.50
C THR A 30 5.43 -2.44 1.43
N PRO A 31 5.05 -2.03 0.20
CA PRO A 31 4.69 -2.96 -0.85
C PRO A 31 5.92 -3.68 -1.43
N ARG A 32 5.74 -4.94 -1.81
CA ARG A 32 6.78 -5.73 -2.51
C ARG A 32 7.25 -5.04 -3.79
N SER A 33 6.31 -4.53 -4.58
CA SER A 33 6.58 -3.91 -5.88
C SER A 33 7.33 -2.60 -5.78
N ASN A 34 7.31 -1.91 -4.64
CA ASN A 34 8.05 -0.68 -4.40
C ASN A 34 8.59 -0.65 -2.96
N PRO A 35 9.68 -1.38 -2.68
CA PRO A 35 10.21 -1.50 -1.32
C PRO A 35 10.70 -0.18 -0.71
N GLY A 36 10.93 0.85 -1.53
CA GLY A 36 11.31 2.19 -1.09
C GLY A 36 10.12 3.16 -0.93
N GLY A 37 8.89 2.68 -1.09
CA GLY A 37 7.66 3.46 -0.93
C GLY A 37 6.78 2.90 0.18
N PHE A 38 5.73 3.64 0.51
CA PHE A 38 4.69 3.21 1.45
C PHE A 38 3.33 3.29 0.77
N GLY A 39 2.51 2.26 0.97
CA GLY A 39 1.07 2.35 0.75
C GLY A 39 0.41 2.88 2.02
N ILE A 40 -0.43 3.90 1.90
CA ILE A 40 -1.10 4.56 3.03
C ILE A 40 -2.60 4.37 2.89
N ALA A 41 -3.26 4.01 3.98
CA ALA A 41 -4.72 3.95 4.05
C ALA A 41 -5.29 5.38 4.21
N PRO A 42 -6.00 5.95 3.20
CA PRO A 42 -6.38 7.36 3.26
C PRO A 42 -7.32 7.72 4.41
N HIS A 43 -8.13 6.77 4.86
CA HIS A 43 -9.04 6.93 6.00
C HIS A 43 -8.31 7.02 7.36
N CYS A 44 -7.02 6.71 7.41
CA CYS A 44 -6.18 6.84 8.60
C CYS A 44 -5.45 8.19 8.69
N LEU A 45 -5.71 9.11 7.75
CA LEU A 45 -5.08 10.42 7.72
C LEU A 45 -5.92 11.45 8.47
N ASP A 46 -5.24 12.35 9.18
CA ASP A 46 -5.89 13.47 9.85
C ASP A 46 -6.52 14.42 8.82
N GLU A 47 -7.62 15.06 9.20
CA GLU A 47 -8.31 16.03 8.36
C GLU A 47 -7.35 17.16 7.94
N GLY A 48 -7.39 17.53 6.66
CA GLY A 48 -6.50 18.54 6.09
C GLY A 48 -5.11 18.05 5.67
N THR A 49 -4.74 16.79 5.97
CA THR A 49 -3.44 16.21 5.55
C THR A 49 -3.33 16.08 4.03
N VAL A 50 -4.40 15.68 3.36
CA VAL A 50 -4.46 15.48 1.90
C VAL A 50 -5.42 16.51 1.30
N ARG A 51 -4.96 17.19 0.25
CA ARG A 51 -5.73 18.24 -0.45
C ARG A 51 -6.57 17.72 -1.60
N SER A 52 -6.14 16.61 -2.21
CA SER A 52 -6.79 16.00 -3.36
C SER A 52 -6.38 14.54 -3.49
N MET A 53 -7.25 13.70 -4.03
CA MET A 53 -7.00 12.29 -4.31
C MET A 53 -7.44 11.96 -5.72
N VAL A 54 -6.65 11.15 -6.42
CA VAL A 54 -7.02 10.58 -7.71
C VAL A 54 -7.35 9.11 -7.48
N ILE A 55 -8.53 8.69 -7.91
CA ILE A 55 -8.98 7.30 -7.81
C ILE A 55 -8.96 6.72 -9.22
N GLU A 56 -8.24 5.62 -9.37
CA GLU A 56 -8.18 4.84 -10.60
C GLU A 56 -8.66 3.42 -10.31
N GLU A 57 -9.62 2.94 -11.10
CA GLU A 57 -10.06 1.55 -11.02
C GLU A 57 -8.96 0.63 -11.57
N PHE A 58 -8.73 -0.50 -10.90
CA PHE A 58 -7.73 -1.48 -11.33
C PHE A 58 -8.34 -2.88 -11.30
N ASN A 59 -8.33 -3.57 -12.44
CA ASN A 59 -8.77 -4.96 -12.52
C ASN A 59 -7.67 -5.90 -12.05
N GLY A 60 -7.78 -6.36 -10.80
CA GLY A 60 -6.83 -7.31 -10.22
C GLY A 60 -6.95 -8.75 -10.76
N SER A 61 -8.07 -9.12 -11.37
CA SER A 61 -8.26 -10.46 -11.95
C SER A 61 -7.44 -10.64 -13.24
N ASP A 62 -7.34 -9.60 -14.07
CA ASP A 62 -6.54 -9.59 -15.29
C ASP A 62 -5.24 -8.77 -15.10
N TRP A 63 -4.44 -9.15 -14.10
CA TRP A 63 -3.28 -8.38 -13.66
C TRP A 63 -2.32 -7.97 -14.79
N GLU A 64 -1.97 -8.90 -15.70
CA GLU A 64 -1.01 -8.62 -16.78
C GLU A 64 -1.53 -7.57 -17.76
N LYS A 65 -2.84 -7.61 -18.06
CA LYS A 65 -3.49 -6.66 -18.95
C LYS A 65 -3.60 -5.30 -18.25
N ALA A 66 -4.05 -5.30 -16.99
CA ALA A 66 -4.19 -4.08 -16.20
C ALA A 66 -2.83 -3.35 -16.03
N MET A 67 -1.74 -4.08 -15.78
CA MET A 67 -0.40 -3.48 -15.68
C MET A 67 0.12 -2.87 -16.99
N LYS A 68 -0.35 -3.35 -18.15
CA LYS A 68 -0.02 -2.75 -19.46
C LYS A 68 -0.81 -1.47 -19.73
N GLU A 69 -2.08 -1.46 -19.34
CA GLU A 69 -3.02 -0.38 -19.62
C GLU A 69 -2.89 0.80 -18.62
N HIS A 70 -2.61 0.53 -17.35
CA HIS A 70 -2.49 1.54 -16.29
C HIS A 70 -1.05 2.08 -16.11
N LYS A 71 -0.70 3.09 -16.91
CA LYS A 71 0.65 3.70 -16.92
C LYS A 71 1.06 4.34 -15.58
N THR A 72 0.12 4.94 -14.86
CA THR A 72 0.31 5.58 -13.54
C THR A 72 0.71 4.55 -12.48
N ILE A 73 -0.06 3.47 -12.35
CA ILE A 73 0.19 2.37 -11.41
C ILE A 73 1.51 1.68 -11.74
N LYS A 74 1.78 1.43 -13.02
CA LYS A 74 3.05 0.85 -13.49
C LYS A 74 4.26 1.67 -13.05
N ASN A 75 4.21 3.00 -13.19
CA ASN A 75 5.33 3.87 -12.82
C ASN A 75 5.60 3.91 -11.30
N MET A 76 4.64 3.51 -10.47
CA MET A 76 4.80 3.38 -9.03
C MET A 76 5.38 2.02 -8.60
N SER A 77 5.42 1.04 -9.52
CA SER A 77 6.13 -0.23 -9.34
C SER A 77 7.59 -0.09 -9.74
N LYS A 78 8.51 -0.57 -8.90
CA LYS A 78 9.95 -0.65 -9.14
C LYS A 78 10.44 -2.08 -9.38
N GLU A 79 9.56 -3.07 -9.21
CA GLU A 79 9.71 -4.43 -9.76
C GLU A 79 8.93 -4.58 -11.06
#